data_AF-A0A925RQL0-F1
#
_entry.id   AF-A0A925RQL0-F1
#
_cell.length_a   1.000
_cell.length_b   1.000
_cell.length_c   1.000
_cell.angle_alpha   90.00
_cell.angle_beta   90.00
_cell.angle_gamma   90.00
#
_symmetry.space_group_name_H-M   'P 1'
#
loop_
_entity.id
_entity.type
_entity.pdbx_description
1 polymer ?
#
loop_
_entity_poly.entity_id
_entity_poly.type
_entity_poly.pdbx_seq_one_letter_code
_entity_poly.pdbx_strand_id
1 'polypeptide(L)'
;MSRWLPLTRLRTMRARRWWPTLPSHDLLRDKAYRRLWTSILISSFGGQVTMLALPLTAAVLLHASPTQMGLLTAMEILPFVLFSLPAGVWLDRVRKLPVYIVGELTIGLVVASVPLAWWAGWLTIGWLYACGFVIGVVATVAGSA
;
A
#
# COMPACT_ATOMS: atom_id res chain seq x y z
N MET A 1 -68.28 2.87 28.47
CA MET A 1 -67.96 4.23 27.96
C MET A 1 -66.46 4.46 28.14
N SER A 2 -65.62 3.89 27.28
CA SER A 2 -65.14 4.48 26.02
C SER A 2 -64.20 5.68 26.21
N ARG A 3 -62.91 5.42 26.45
CA ARG A 3 -61.84 6.35 26.06
C ARG A 3 -60.70 5.57 25.42
N TRP A 4 -60.83 5.48 24.10
CA TRP A 4 -59.82 5.07 23.14
C TRP A 4 -58.53 5.87 23.35
N LEU A 5 -57.40 5.19 23.53
CA LEU A 5 -56.08 5.81 23.46
C LEU A 5 -55.69 5.98 21.97
N PRO A 6 -55.41 7.21 21.50
CA PRO A 6 -55.04 7.44 20.10
C PRO A 6 -53.60 6.96 19.84
N LEU A 7 -53.48 5.84 19.13
CA LEU A 7 -52.24 5.33 18.53
C LEU A 7 -51.89 6.15 17.27
N THR A 8 -51.56 7.44 17.40
CA THR A 8 -51.28 8.28 16.21
C THR A 8 -50.23 9.35 16.48
N ARG A 9 -48.98 8.95 16.73
CA ARG A 9 -47.80 9.75 16.35
C ARG A 9 -46.63 8.85 15.95
N LEU A 10 -46.73 8.24 14.78
CA LEU A 10 -45.54 7.85 14.03
C LEU A 10 -44.87 9.16 13.58
N ARG A 11 -44.03 9.72 14.48
CA ARG A 11 -43.08 10.79 14.16
C ARG A 11 -42.26 10.28 12.99
N THR A 12 -42.41 10.95 11.85
CA THR A 12 -41.57 10.81 10.69
C THR A 12 -40.10 10.90 11.13
N MET A 13 -39.44 9.73 11.19
CA MET A 13 -37.99 9.67 11.26
C MET A 13 -37.49 10.25 9.94
N ARG A 14 -37.29 11.57 9.90
CA ARG A 14 -36.57 12.26 8.83
C ARG A 14 -35.30 11.47 8.62
N ALA A 15 -35.13 10.92 7.41
CA ALA A 15 -33.93 10.24 6.98
C ALA A 15 -32.73 11.12 7.34
N ARG A 16 -32.07 10.77 8.45
CA ARG A 16 -30.87 11.43 8.93
C ARG A 16 -29.89 11.25 7.79
N ARG A 17 -29.46 12.33 7.14
CA ARG A 17 -28.50 12.26 6.04
C ARG A 17 -27.22 11.69 6.66
N TRP A 18 -26.98 10.39 6.47
CA TRP A 18 -25.87 9.65 7.09
C TRP A 18 -24.48 10.10 6.60
N TRP A 19 -24.43 11.10 5.73
CA TRP A 19 -23.19 11.62 5.19
C TRP A 19 -22.72 12.80 6.02
N PRO A 20 -21.57 12.68 6.71
CA PRO A 20 -21.01 13.79 7.45
C PRO A 20 -20.68 14.92 6.48
N THR A 21 -21.31 16.08 6.66
CA THR A 21 -20.90 17.30 5.97
C THR A 21 -19.61 17.80 6.60
N LEU A 22 -18.51 17.82 5.83
CA LEU A 22 -17.20 18.30 6.29
C LEU A 22 -17.32 19.74 6.84
N PRO A 23 -16.87 20.02 8.08
CA PRO A 23 -16.91 21.35 8.68
C PRO A 23 -16.29 22.42 7.78
N SER A 24 -16.71 23.68 7.97
CA SER A 24 -16.24 24.81 7.16
C SER A 24 -14.73 25.06 7.26
N HIS A 25 -14.10 24.62 8.35
CA HIS A 25 -12.67 24.74 8.67
C HIS A 25 -11.89 23.41 8.49
N ASP A 26 -12.46 22.45 7.75
CA ASP A 26 -11.80 21.16 7.53
C ASP A 26 -10.62 21.28 6.55
N LEU A 27 -9.47 20.72 6.93
CA LEU A 27 -8.25 20.67 6.11
C LEU A 27 -8.48 19.94 4.79
N LEU A 28 -9.42 19.00 4.71
CA LEU A 28 -9.76 18.30 3.46
C LEU A 28 -10.36 19.20 2.38
N ARG A 29 -10.80 20.42 2.73
CA ARG A 29 -11.20 21.45 1.76
C ARG A 29 -10.00 22.12 1.09
N ASP A 30 -8.83 22.14 1.73
CA ASP A 30 -7.60 22.64 1.14
C ASP A 30 -7.08 21.65 0.08
N LYS A 31 -6.78 22.18 -1.12
CA LYS A 31 -6.36 21.36 -2.27
C LYS A 31 -5.00 20.67 -2.03
N ALA A 32 -4.07 21.34 -1.35
CA ALA A 32 -2.75 20.81 -1.07
C ALA A 32 -2.83 19.70 -0.02
N TYR A 33 -3.57 19.94 1.07
CA TYR A 33 -3.79 18.93 2.10
C TYR A 33 -4.53 17.71 1.55
N ARG A 34 -5.59 17.91 0.76
CA ARG A 34 -6.32 16.80 0.13
C ARG A 34 -5.40 15.95 -0.75
N ARG A 35 -4.52 16.57 -1.55
CA ARG A 35 -3.56 15.85 -2.39
C ARG A 35 -2.59 15.02 -1.55
N LEU A 36 -2.04 15.61 -0.50
CA LEU A 36 -1.15 14.92 0.44
C LEU A 36 -1.86 13.73 1.10
N TRP A 37 -3.06 13.96 1.62
CA TRP A 37 -3.86 12.95 2.30
C TRP A 37 -4.20 11.78 1.38
N THR A 38 -4.64 12.04 0.14
CA THR A 38 -4.88 10.97 -0.82
C THR A 38 -3.61 10.23 -1.20
N SER A 39 -2.47 10.92 -1.30
CA SER A 39 -1.18 10.30 -1.60
C SER A 39 -0.77 9.32 -0.49
N ILE A 40 -0.86 9.75 0.76
CA ILE A 40 -0.54 8.91 1.93
C ILE A 40 -1.48 7.72 1.98
N LEU A 41 -2.79 7.94 1.83
CA LEU A 41 -3.77 6.84 1.85
C LEU A 41 -3.46 5.77 0.79
N ILE A 42 -3.22 6.19 -0.45
CA ILE A 42 -2.93 5.28 -1.57
C ILE A 42 -1.62 4.53 -1.31
N SER A 43 -0.57 5.24 -0.89
CA SER A 43 0.76 4.64 -0.68
C SER A 43 0.75 3.67 0.50
N SER A 44 0.16 4.03 1.64
CA SER A 44 0.06 3.15 2.80
C SER A 44 -0.80 1.93 2.51
N PHE A 45 -1.94 2.10 1.83
CA PHE A 45 -2.77 0.97 1.43
C PHE A 45 -2.05 0.05 0.45
N GLY A 46 -1.43 0.61 -0.59
CA GLY A 46 -0.64 -0.14 -1.57
C GLY A 46 0.54 -0.88 -0.94
N GLY A 47 1.20 -0.28 0.05
CA GLY A 47 2.27 -0.90 0.83
C GLY A 47 1.79 -2.14 1.59
N GLN A 48 0.64 -2.05 2.27
CA GLN A 48 0.04 -3.21 2.96
C GLN A 48 -0.32 -4.34 2.00
N VAL A 49 -0.86 -4.01 0.82
CA VAL A 49 -1.14 -5.01 -0.22
C VAL A 49 0.16 -5.65 -0.71
N THR A 50 1.19 -4.85 -0.99
CA THR A 50 2.48 -5.31 -1.52
C THR A 50 3.19 -6.24 -0.54
N MET A 51 3.12 -5.95 0.77
CA MET A 51 3.69 -6.77 1.84
C MET A 51 3.18 -8.22 1.79
N LEU A 52 1.94 -8.43 1.36
CA LEU A 52 1.33 -9.75 1.25
C LEU A 52 1.35 -10.31 -0.18
N ALA A 53 1.51 -9.45 -1.19
CA ALA A 53 1.41 -9.84 -2.59
C ALA A 53 2.46 -10.87 -3.00
N LEU A 54 3.74 -10.63 -2.73
CA LEU A 54 4.80 -11.58 -3.11
C LEU A 54 4.71 -12.91 -2.35
N PRO A 55 4.57 -12.93 -1.00
CA PRO A 55 4.48 -14.18 -0.25
C PRO A 55 3.25 -15.00 -0.62
N LEU A 56 2.08 -14.36 -0.80
CA LEU A 56 0.86 -15.07 -1.21
C LEU A 56 0.96 -15.59 -2.64
N THR A 57 1.57 -14.83 -3.56
CA THR A 57 1.82 -15.29 -4.93
C THR A 57 2.74 -16.51 -4.92
N ALA A 58 3.83 -16.47 -4.17
CA ALA A 58 4.75 -17.60 -4.03
C ALA A 58 4.04 -18.85 -3.45
N ALA A 59 3.25 -18.67 -2.39
CA ALA A 59 2.59 -19.78 -1.71
C ALA A 59 1.43 -20.38 -2.52
N VAL A 60 0.57 -19.53 -3.10
CA VAL A 60 -0.70 -19.96 -3.71
C VAL A 60 -0.55 -20.29 -5.19
N LEU A 61 0.18 -19.47 -5.95
CA LEU A 61 0.31 -19.66 -7.40
C LEU A 61 1.51 -20.52 -7.78
N LEU A 62 2.60 -20.47 -7.01
CA LEU A 62 3.84 -21.22 -7.31
C LEU A 62 4.07 -22.41 -6.38
N HIS A 63 3.22 -22.61 -5.37
CA HIS A 63 3.35 -23.67 -4.36
C HIS A 63 4.78 -23.75 -3.78
N ALA A 64 5.34 -22.60 -3.45
CA ALA A 64 6.72 -22.48 -3.00
C ALA A 64 6.96 -23.34 -1.74
N SER A 65 8.05 -24.10 -1.77
CA SER A 65 8.54 -24.87 -0.63
C SER A 65 9.00 -23.96 0.53
N PRO A 66 9.09 -24.48 1.77
CA PRO A 66 9.55 -23.69 2.91
C PRO A 66 10.92 -23.04 2.72
N THR A 67 11.84 -23.72 2.03
CA THR A 67 13.17 -23.19 1.71
C THR A 67 13.08 -22.04 0.71
N GLN A 68 12.21 -22.14 -0.29
CA GLN A 68 11.98 -21.05 -1.25
C GLN A 68 11.34 -19.82 -0.60
N MET A 69 10.42 -20.03 0.35
CA MET A 69 9.83 -18.95 1.14
C MET A 69 10.88 -18.27 2.01
N GLY A 70 11.73 -19.05 2.70
CA GLY A 70 12.84 -18.49 3.48
C GLY A 70 13.82 -17.69 2.63
N LEU A 71 14.11 -18.16 1.41
CA LEU A 71 14.96 -17.43 0.47
C LEU A 71 14.28 -16.15 -0.06
N LEU A 72 12.97 -16.16 -0.28
CA LEU A 72 12.21 -14.96 -0.67
C LEU A 72 12.35 -13.88 0.40
N THR A 73 12.09 -14.22 1.66
CA THR A 73 12.25 -13.31 2.79
C THR A 73 13.70 -12.84 2.93
N ALA A 74 14.68 -13.72 2.70
CA ALA A 74 16.09 -13.32 2.69
C ALA A 74 16.37 -12.29 1.59
N MET A 75 15.83 -12.45 0.39
CA MET A 75 15.99 -11.50 -0.72
C MET A 75 15.32 -10.15 -0.45
N GLU A 76 14.23 -10.11 0.31
CA GLU A 76 13.59 -8.86 0.74
C GLU A 76 14.43 -8.09 1.77
N ILE A 77 15.10 -8.80 2.69
CA ILE A 77 15.92 -8.21 3.77
C ILE A 77 17.34 -7.88 3.30
N LEU A 78 17.89 -8.67 2.37
CA LEU A 78 19.26 -8.56 1.90
C LEU A 78 19.66 -7.13 1.46
N PRO A 79 18.85 -6.39 0.70
CA PRO A 79 19.15 -5.00 0.35
C PRO A 79 19.37 -4.10 1.54
N PHE A 80 18.61 -4.26 2.63
CA PHE A 80 18.78 -3.46 3.83
C PHE A 80 20.16 -3.70 4.45
N VAL A 81 20.57 -4.98 4.54
CA VAL A 81 21.89 -5.35 5.07
C VAL A 81 23.01 -4.79 4.19
N LEU A 82 22.85 -4.82 2.87
CA LEU A 82 23.88 -4.39 1.92
C LEU A 82 23.97 -2.86 1.77
N PHE A 83 22.83 -2.16 1.82
CA PHE A 83 22.73 -0.78 1.37
C PHE A 83 22.28 0.23 2.43
N SER A 84 21.91 -0.19 3.64
CA SER A 84 21.42 0.75 4.68
C SER A 84 22.41 1.89 5.00
N LEU A 85 23.69 1.57 5.21
CA LEU A 85 24.72 2.57 5.53
C LEU A 85 25.05 3.48 4.33
N PRO A 86 25.36 2.97 3.13
CA PRO A 86 25.61 3.82 1.96
C PRO A 86 24.42 4.69 1.58
N ALA A 87 23.20 4.14 1.67
CA ALA A 87 21.98 4.85 1.32
C ALA A 87 21.76 6.08 2.21
N GLY A 88 22.00 5.97 3.52
CA GLY A 88 21.89 7.10 4.44
C GLY A 88 22.82 8.25 4.07
N VAL A 89 24.11 7.96 3.87
CA VAL A 89 25.11 8.97 3.49
C VAL A 89 24.79 9.64 2.16
N TRP A 90 24.27 8.89 1.19
CA TRP A 90 23.85 9.43 -0.10
C TRP A 90 22.60 10.31 0.03
N LEU A 91 21.58 9.85 0.77
CA LEU A 91 20.33 10.58 1.00
C LEU A 91 20.53 11.92 1.71
N ASP A 92 21.54 12.04 2.57
CA ASP A 92 21.89 13.29 3.23
C ASP A 92 22.37 14.38 2.26
N ARG A 93 22.79 13.99 1.05
CA ARG A 93 23.36 14.88 0.04
C ARG A 93 22.42 15.18 -1.12
N VAL A 94 21.28 14.48 -1.22
CA VAL A 94 20.33 14.63 -2.34
C VAL A 94 18.96 15.12 -1.88
N ARG A 95 18.18 15.65 -2.83
CA ARG A 95 16.79 16.02 -2.58
C ARG A 95 15.95 14.75 -2.39
N LYS A 96 15.29 14.62 -1.25
CA LYS A 96 14.52 13.41 -0.87
C LYS A 96 13.28 13.17 -1.74
N LEU A 97 12.60 14.24 -2.16
CA LEU A 97 11.33 14.13 -2.89
C LEU A 97 11.45 13.40 -4.24
N PRO A 98 12.42 13.72 -5.13
CA PRO A 98 12.64 12.94 -6.35
C PRO A 98 12.96 11.46 -6.09
N VAL A 99 13.77 11.15 -5.08
CA VAL A 99 14.15 9.78 -4.73
C VAL A 99 12.90 8.98 -4.33
N TYR A 100 12.06 9.57 -3.47
CA TYR A 100 10.80 8.97 -3.05
C TYR A 100 9.86 8.71 -4.25
N ILE A 101 9.68 9.69 -5.15
CA ILE A 101 8.81 9.54 -6.33
C ILE A 101 9.31 8.42 -7.25
N VAL A 102 10.61 8.37 -7.54
CA VAL A 102 11.19 7.31 -8.39
C VAL A 102 11.06 5.95 -7.72
N GLY A 103 11.24 5.89 -6.40
CA GLY A 103 11.06 4.67 -5.61
C GLY A 103 9.63 4.12 -5.71
N GLU A 104 8.63 4.94 -5.40
CA GLU A 104 7.22 4.56 -5.48
C GLU A 104 6.81 4.14 -6.91
N LEU A 105 7.29 4.83 -7.94
CA LEU A 105 7.07 4.43 -9.34
C LEU A 105 7.71 3.06 -9.64
N THR A 106 8.91 2.81 -9.13
CA THR A 106 9.61 1.53 -9.30
C THR A 106 8.85 0.40 -8.62
N ILE A 107 8.38 0.60 -7.39
CA ILE A 107 7.55 -0.39 -6.68
C ILE A 107 6.27 -0.67 -7.48
N GLY A 108 5.57 0.39 -7.94
CA GLY A 108 4.36 0.23 -8.74
C GLY A 108 4.60 -0.60 -10.00
N LEU A 109 5.68 -0.35 -10.73
CA LEU A 109 6.05 -1.13 -11.93
C LEU A 109 6.41 -2.59 -11.59
N VAL A 110 7.18 -2.82 -10.53
CA VAL A 110 7.56 -4.17 -10.09
C VAL A 110 6.33 -4.96 -9.67
N VAL A 111 5.44 -4.38 -8.86
CA VAL A 111 4.20 -5.05 -8.43
C VAL A 111 3.27 -5.30 -9.62
N ALA A 112 3.15 -4.35 -10.55
CA ALA A 112 2.37 -4.53 -11.78
C ALA A 112 2.96 -5.61 -12.71
N SER A 113 4.28 -5.84 -12.65
CA SER A 113 4.93 -6.88 -13.46
C SER A 113 4.54 -8.30 -13.04
N VAL A 114 4.19 -8.53 -11.77
CA VAL A 114 3.81 -9.87 -11.26
C VAL A 114 2.56 -10.43 -11.95
N PRO A 115 1.41 -9.74 -11.98
CA PRO A 115 0.24 -10.24 -12.70
C PRO A 115 0.46 -10.29 -14.22
N LEU A 116 1.27 -9.40 -14.79
CA LEU A 116 1.63 -9.45 -16.22
C LEU A 116 2.47 -10.70 -16.55
N ALA A 117 3.47 -11.02 -15.73
CA ALA A 117 4.28 -12.22 -15.87
C ALA A 117 3.45 -13.49 -15.68
N TRP A 118 2.48 -13.46 -14.75
CA TRP A 118 1.53 -14.56 -14.59
C TRP A 118 0.67 -14.75 -15.83
N TRP A 119 0.11 -13.67 -16.38
CA TRP A 119 -0.72 -13.74 -17.58
C TRP A 119 0.06 -14.21 -18.81
N ALA A 120 1.34 -13.84 -18.92
CA ALA A 120 2.25 -14.33 -19.96
C ALA A 120 2.75 -15.78 -19.74
N GLY A 121 2.45 -16.39 -18.59
CA GLY A 121 2.92 -17.74 -18.24
C GLY A 121 4.41 -17.82 -17.89
N TRP A 122 5.08 -16.69 -17.65
CA TRP A 122 6.51 -16.61 -17.33
C TRP A 122 6.78 -16.43 -15.83
N LEU A 123 5.74 -16.43 -15.00
CA LEU A 123 5.89 -16.26 -13.57
C LEU A 123 6.66 -17.45 -12.98
N THR A 124 7.79 -17.15 -12.36
CA THR A 124 8.65 -18.13 -11.68
C THR A 124 9.03 -17.63 -10.29
N ILE A 125 9.52 -18.53 -9.44
CA ILE A 125 10.00 -18.14 -8.11
C ILE A 125 11.19 -17.18 -8.19
N GLY A 126 12.05 -17.35 -9.21
CA GLY A 126 13.18 -16.46 -9.47
C GLY A 126 12.73 -15.04 -9.81
N TRP A 127 11.61 -14.89 -10.51
CA TRP A 127 11.00 -13.57 -10.75
C TRP A 127 10.59 -12.90 -9.43
N LEU A 128 9.95 -13.65 -8.53
CA LEU A 128 9.57 -13.11 -7.22
C LEU A 128 10.77 -12.72 -6.35
N TYR A 129 11.89 -13.46 -6.43
CA TYR A 129 13.14 -13.06 -5.79
C TYR A 129 13.67 -11.73 -6.32
N ALA A 130 13.66 -11.55 -7.64
CA ALA A 130 14.07 -10.28 -8.25
C ALA A 130 13.14 -9.15 -7.82
N CYS A 131 11.82 -9.37 -7.82
CA CYS A 131 10.85 -8.38 -7.34
C CYS A 131 11.09 -8.01 -5.87
N GLY A 132 11.22 -8.99 -4.98
CA GLY A 132 11.45 -8.78 -3.55
C GLY A 132 12.75 -8.03 -3.28
N PHE A 133 13.82 -8.38 -3.98
CA PHE A 133 15.10 -7.67 -3.88
C PHE A 133 14.99 -6.22 -4.34
N VAL A 134 14.36 -5.94 -5.49
CA VAL A 134 14.21 -4.55 -5.98
C VAL A 134 13.35 -3.73 -5.03
N ILE A 135 12.25 -4.28 -4.53
CA ILE A 135 11.40 -3.61 -3.54
C ILE A 135 12.21 -3.34 -2.26
N GLY A 136 13.00 -4.29 -1.77
CA GLY A 136 13.87 -4.10 -0.62
C GLY A 136 14.93 -3.02 -0.85
N VAL A 137 15.51 -2.92 -2.05
CA VAL A 137 16.45 -1.84 -2.43
C VAL A 137 15.73 -0.49 -2.35
N VAL A 138 14.55 -0.37 -2.95
CA VAL A 138 13.78 0.87 -2.91
C VAL A 138 13.42 1.24 -1.47
N ALA A 139 12.96 0.28 -0.66
CA ALA A 139 12.62 0.53 0.74
C ALA A 139 13.84 1.02 1.54
N THR A 140 15.01 0.46 1.28
CA THR A 140 16.27 0.85 1.94
C THR A 140 16.75 2.23 1.51
N VAL A 141 16.58 2.58 0.23
CA VAL A 141 17.15 3.79 -0.37
C VAL A 141 16.21 4.99 -0.33
N ALA A 142 14.90 4.78 -0.42
CA ALA A 142 13.91 5.87 -0.42
C ALA A 142 13.24 6.08 0.94
N GLY A 143 13.24 5.05 1.80
CA GLY A 143 12.45 5.00 3.03
C GLY A 143 10.96 4.82 2.70
N SER A 144 10.38 3.68 3.07
CA SER A 144 8.92 3.53 3.10
C SER A 144 8.37 4.37 4.25
N ALA A 145 7.63 5.42 3.93
CA ALA A 145 6.97 6.30 4.91
C ALA A 145 5.89 5.56 5.71
#